data_AF-A0A915DD43-F1
#
_entry.id   AF-A0A915DD43-F1
#
_cell.length_a   1.000
_cell.length_b   1.000
_cell.length_c   1.000
_cell.angle_alpha   90.00
_cell.angle_beta   90.00
_cell.angle_gamma   90.00
#
_symmetry.space_group_name_H-M   'P 1'
#
loop_
_entity.id
_entity.type
_entity.pdbx_description
1 polymer ?
#
loop_
_entity_poly.entity_id
_entity_poly.type
_entity_poly.pdbx_seq_one_letter_code
_entity_poly.pdbx_strand_id
1 'polypeptide(L)'
;MMESLLSVLGLHLSTLTKVKKLPDYELSAFSPCSVCDLTKENWICLTCYSTNCSRFVNQHAEQHFLVENHPMAISISDFSVWCYECNSYVHNEVLFATKNALNKSKFGNDENTNVI
;
A
#
# COMPACT_ATOMS: atom_id res chain seq x y z
N MET A 1 -2.24 -12.40 -28.90
CA MET A 1 -1.92 -11.36 -27.89
C MET A 1 -3.12 -10.98 -26.99
N MET A 2 -4.25 -11.70 -27.02
CA MET A 2 -5.42 -11.40 -26.17
C MET A 2 -5.55 -12.33 -24.95
N GLU A 3 -4.82 -13.45 -24.95
CA GLU A 3 -4.74 -14.43 -23.85
C GLU A 3 -4.00 -13.88 -22.61
N SER A 4 -3.13 -12.87 -22.76
CA SER A 4 -2.37 -12.29 -21.63
C SER A 4 -3.15 -11.26 -20.81
N LEU A 5 -4.20 -10.66 -21.38
CA LEU A 5 -5.02 -9.67 -20.66
C LEU A 5 -6.01 -10.35 -19.70
N LEU A 6 -6.58 -11.49 -20.10
CA LEU A 6 -7.46 -12.27 -19.23
C LEU A 6 -6.72 -12.91 -18.06
N SER A 7 -5.48 -13.36 -18.25
CA SER A 7 -4.67 -13.92 -17.17
C SER A 7 -4.22 -12.86 -16.15
N VAL A 8 -3.83 -11.67 -16.61
CA VAL A 8 -3.45 -10.55 -15.73
C VAL A 8 -4.66 -10.06 -14.92
N LEU A 9 -5.81 -9.85 -15.57
CA LEU A 9 -7.05 -9.48 -14.87
C LEU A 9 -7.49 -10.56 -13.86
N GLY A 10 -7.34 -11.84 -14.22
CA GLY A 10 -7.60 -12.95 -13.30
C GLY A 10 -6.65 -13.00 -12.10
N LEU A 11 -5.37 -12.68 -12.31
CA LEU A 11 -4.36 -12.61 -11.25
C LEU A 11 -4.56 -11.41 -10.32
N HIS A 12 -4.96 -10.26 -10.85
CA HIS A 12 -5.39 -9.13 -10.00
C HIS A 12 -6.58 -9.53 -9.15
N LEU A 13 -7.58 -10.21 -9.72
CA LEU A 13 -8.77 -10.60 -8.95
C LEU A 13 -8.45 -11.58 -7.81
N SER A 14 -7.55 -12.55 -8.03
CA SER A 14 -7.13 -13.48 -6.98
C SER A 14 -6.34 -12.78 -5.87
N THR A 15 -5.43 -11.88 -6.21
CA THR A 15 -4.62 -11.15 -5.22
C THR A 15 -5.45 -10.14 -4.42
N LEU A 16 -6.49 -9.54 -5.00
CA LEU A 16 -7.44 -8.67 -4.29
C LEU A 16 -8.12 -9.35 -3.10
N THR A 17 -8.30 -10.67 -3.13
CA THR A 17 -8.84 -11.43 -1.98
C THR A 17 -7.93 -11.43 -0.75
N LYS A 18 -6.63 -11.13 -0.93
CA LYS A 18 -5.65 -11.03 0.16
C LYS A 18 -5.59 -9.62 0.78
N VAL A 19 -6.31 -8.64 0.24
CA VAL A 19 -6.48 -7.33 0.88
C VAL A 19 -7.37 -7.50 2.11
N LYS A 20 -6.91 -7.04 3.27
CA LYS A 20 -7.71 -7.05 4.49
C LYS A 20 -8.48 -5.74 4.68
N LYS A 21 -9.53 -5.82 5.49
CA LYS A 21 -10.22 -4.64 6.00
C LYS A 21 -9.27 -3.82 6.86
N LEU A 22 -9.57 -2.51 6.94
CA LEU A 22 -8.87 -1.59 7.82
C LEU A 22 -8.71 -2.19 9.23
N PRO A 23 -7.54 -1.98 9.87
CA PRO A 23 -7.34 -2.43 11.24
C PRO A 23 -8.17 -1.56 12.21
N ASP A 24 -8.31 -2.03 13.45
CA ASP A 24 -9.02 -1.30 14.52
C ASP A 24 -8.23 -0.09 15.07
N TYR A 25 -7.08 0.22 14.47
CA TYR A 25 -6.25 1.38 14.77
C TYR A 25 -6.08 2.28 13.55
N GLU A 26 -5.70 3.54 13.79
CA GLU A 26 -5.51 4.51 12.71
C GLU A 26 -4.23 4.24 11.91
N LEU A 27 -4.35 4.19 10.59
CA LEU A 27 -3.20 4.11 9.70
C LEU A 27 -2.52 5.47 9.58
N SER A 28 -1.20 5.49 9.71
CA SER A 28 -0.40 6.71 9.59
C SER A 28 0.36 6.77 8.26
N ALA A 29 0.18 7.88 7.54
CA ALA A 29 0.99 8.22 6.37
C ALA A 29 2.40 8.73 6.72
N PHE A 30 2.85 8.51 7.95
CA PHE A 30 4.17 8.93 8.45
C PHE A 30 4.92 7.79 9.13
N SER A 31 4.38 6.56 9.10
CA SER A 31 5.01 5.40 9.73
C SER A 31 6.40 5.13 9.13
N PRO A 32 7.43 4.88 9.98
CA PRO A 32 8.75 4.46 9.53
C PRO A 32 8.74 3.02 9.01
N CYS A 33 9.80 2.63 8.30
CA CYS A 33 10.03 1.24 7.94
C CYS A 33 10.28 0.42 9.21
N SER A 34 9.58 -0.70 9.38
CA SER A 34 9.68 -1.56 10.56
C SER A 34 11.02 -2.31 10.69
N VAL A 35 11.90 -2.23 9.69
CA VAL A 35 13.20 -2.91 9.68
C VAL A 35 14.38 -1.95 9.84
N CYS A 36 14.32 -0.77 9.22
CA CYS A 36 15.44 0.18 9.22
C CYS A 36 15.09 1.60 9.65
N ASP A 37 13.89 1.82 10.20
CA ASP A 37 13.40 3.08 10.79
C ASP A 37 13.36 4.32 9.88
N LEU A 38 13.75 4.19 8.60
CA LEU A 38 13.69 5.26 7.64
C LEU A 38 12.23 5.63 7.33
N THR A 39 11.98 6.93 7.16
CA THR A 39 10.65 7.50 6.91
C THR A 39 10.41 7.88 5.44
N LYS A 40 11.38 7.61 4.57
CA LYS A 40 11.32 7.97 3.14
C LYS A 40 10.85 6.79 2.30
N GLU A 41 10.00 7.08 1.31
CA GLU A 41 9.57 6.10 0.30
C GLU A 41 9.01 4.81 0.92
N ASN A 42 8.14 4.94 1.93
CA ASN A 42 7.57 3.82 2.65
C ASN A 42 6.25 3.33 2.03
N TRP A 43 6.03 2.03 2.18
CA TRP A 43 4.87 1.30 1.64
C TRP A 43 4.23 0.50 2.77
N ILE A 44 2.90 0.47 2.82
CA ILE A 44 2.12 -0.28 3.82
C ILE A 44 1.55 -1.54 3.17
N CYS A 45 1.83 -2.69 3.75
CA CYS A 45 1.26 -3.96 3.31
C CYS A 45 -0.27 -3.97 3.45
N LEU A 46 -1.00 -4.37 2.40
CA LEU A 46 -2.47 -4.41 2.42
C LEU A 46 -3.07 -5.67 3.05
N THR A 47 -2.23 -6.61 3.49
CA THR A 47 -2.65 -7.84 4.18
C THR A 47 -2.41 -7.80 5.69
N CYS A 48 -1.35 -7.13 6.14
CA CYS A 48 -0.99 -7.07 7.57
C CYS A 48 -0.65 -5.67 8.10
N TYR A 49 -0.67 -4.64 7.25
CA TYR A 49 -0.40 -3.25 7.60
C TYR A 49 1.01 -2.95 8.14
N SER A 50 1.97 -3.87 7.98
CA SER A 50 3.39 -3.57 8.21
C SER A 50 3.88 -2.50 7.22
N THR A 51 4.63 -1.52 7.71
CA THR A 51 5.24 -0.46 6.90
C THR A 51 6.68 -0.81 6.58
N ASN A 52 7.05 -0.83 5.30
CA ASN A 52 8.39 -1.18 4.83
C ASN A 52 8.86 -0.22 3.73
N CYS A 53 10.16 0.06 3.68
CA CYS A 53 10.70 0.96 2.67
C CYS A 53 10.70 0.33 1.26
N SER A 54 10.56 1.17 0.24
CA SER A 54 10.47 0.77 -1.16
C SER A 54 11.75 0.14 -1.70
N ARG A 55 11.67 -0.32 -2.95
CA ARG A 55 12.82 -0.81 -3.71
C ARG A 55 13.90 0.24 -3.99
N PHE A 56 13.55 1.52 -3.92
CA PHE A 56 14.49 2.63 -4.11
C PHE A 56 15.25 3.00 -2.82
N VAL A 57 14.94 2.34 -1.71
CA VAL A 57 15.63 2.48 -0.42
C VAL A 57 16.38 1.18 -0.10
N ASN A 58 15.81 0.27 0.69
CA ASN A 58 16.43 -1.00 1.09
C ASN A 58 15.60 -2.24 0.70
N GLN A 59 14.54 -2.08 -0.11
CA GLN A 59 13.70 -3.18 -0.63
C GLN A 59 12.95 -4.00 0.44
N HIS A 60 12.80 -3.52 1.68
CA HIS A 60 12.08 -4.25 2.73
C HIS A 60 10.62 -4.57 2.37
N ALA A 61 9.95 -3.76 1.55
CA ALA A 61 8.59 -4.07 1.11
C ALA A 61 8.52 -5.29 0.17
N GLU A 62 9.53 -5.45 -0.69
CA GLU A 62 9.66 -6.63 -1.56
C GLU A 62 10.10 -7.86 -0.77
N GLN A 63 11.06 -7.71 0.15
CA GLN A 63 11.46 -8.80 1.06
C GLN A 63 10.29 -9.28 1.91
N HIS A 64 9.46 -8.35 2.42
CA HIS A 64 8.23 -8.67 3.15
C HIS A 64 7.27 -9.51 2.30
N PHE A 65 7.08 -9.17 1.03
CA PHE A 65 6.30 -10.01 0.11
C PHE A 65 6.90 -11.41 -0.04
N LEU A 66 8.22 -11.52 -0.26
CA LEU A 66 8.89 -12.80 -0.47
C LEU A 66 8.82 -13.73 0.76
N VAL A 67 8.85 -13.17 1.97
CA VAL A 67 8.80 -13.94 3.23
C VAL A 67 7.37 -14.28 3.62
N GLU A 68 6.46 -13.30 3.58
CA GLU A 68 5.10 -13.45 4.12
C GLU A 68 4.05 -13.81 3.06
N ASN A 69 4.40 -13.78 1.77
CA ASN A 69 3.47 -13.97 0.64
C ASN A 69 2.28 -12.98 0.65
N HIS A 70 2.52 -11.76 1.12
CA HIS A 70 1.59 -10.64 1.08
C HIS A 70 1.78 -9.83 -0.21
N PRO A 71 0.91 -9.99 -1.22
CA PRO A 71 1.24 -9.62 -2.59
C PRO A 71 1.19 -8.12 -2.87
N MET A 72 0.55 -7.33 -2.00
CA MET A 72 0.26 -5.93 -2.29
C MET A 72 0.64 -4.99 -1.17
N ALA A 73 1.14 -3.83 -1.57
CA ALA A 73 1.42 -2.71 -0.68
C ALA A 73 0.98 -1.39 -1.32
N ILE A 74 0.58 -0.44 -0.48
CA ILE A 74 0.23 0.92 -0.85
C ILE A 74 1.38 1.87 -0.52
N SER A 75 1.79 2.69 -1.49
CA SER A 75 2.76 3.76 -1.31
C SER A 75 2.18 4.86 -0.42
N ILE A 76 2.92 5.29 0.59
CA ILE A 76 2.55 6.43 1.42
C ILE A 76 2.76 7.77 0.68
N SER A 77 3.65 7.81 -0.32
CA SER A 77 3.98 9.02 -1.06
C SER A 77 2.80 9.52 -1.91
N ASP A 78 2.14 8.62 -2.62
CA ASP A 78 1.14 8.94 -3.67
C ASP A 78 -0.09 8.03 -3.67
N PHE A 79 -0.21 7.10 -2.71
CA PHE A 79 -1.31 6.14 -2.59
C PHE A 79 -1.49 5.22 -3.81
N SER A 80 -0.47 5.11 -4.66
CA SER A 80 -0.38 4.06 -5.67
C SER A 80 -0.27 2.69 -4.98
N VAL A 81 -0.84 1.65 -5.59
CA VAL A 81 -0.81 0.28 -5.04
C VAL A 81 -0.06 -0.60 -6.01
N TRP A 82 0.94 -1.31 -5.51
CA TRP A 82 1.74 -2.25 -6.28
C TRP A 82 1.37 -3.68 -5.88
N CYS A 83 1.13 -4.53 -6.87
CA CYS A 83 1.07 -5.97 -6.70
C CYS A 83 2.39 -6.60 -7.15
N TYR A 84 3.14 -7.15 -6.20
CA TYR A 84 4.40 -7.84 -6.45
C TYR A 84 4.19 -9.12 -7.28
N GLU A 85 3.15 -9.90 -6.98
CA GLU A 85 2.81 -11.13 -7.70
C GLU A 85 2.39 -10.84 -9.16
N CYS A 86 1.69 -9.73 -9.37
CA CYS A 86 1.17 -9.30 -10.68
C CYS A 86 2.18 -8.44 -11.47
N ASN A 87 3.29 -8.04 -10.84
CA ASN A 87 4.27 -7.09 -11.35
C ASN A 87 3.65 -5.83 -11.99
N SER A 88 2.65 -5.24 -11.33
CA SER A 88 1.89 -4.11 -11.89
C SER A 88 1.19 -3.29 -10.82
N TYR A 89 0.87 -2.04 -11.18
CA TYR A 89 0.01 -1.19 -10.36
C TYR A 89 -1.45 -1.66 -10.44
N VAL A 90 -2.14 -1.60 -9.30
CA VAL A 90 -3.52 -2.07 -9.16
C VAL A 90 -4.45 -0.91 -8.79
N HIS A 91 -5.58 -0.85 -9.48
CA HIS A 91 -6.68 0.03 -9.14
C HIS A 91 -7.95 -0.80 -8.97
N ASN A 92 -8.59 -0.70 -7.82
CA ASN A 92 -9.83 -1.38 -7.50
C ASN A 92 -10.54 -0.68 -6.33
N GLU A 93 -11.87 -0.75 -6.29
CA GLU A 93 -12.72 -0.15 -5.25
C GLU A 93 -12.42 -0.67 -3.83
N VAL A 94 -11.97 -1.92 -3.67
CA VAL A 94 -11.61 -2.47 -2.35
C VAL A 94 -10.50 -1.67 -1.67
N LEU A 95 -9.69 -0.96 -2.47
CA LEU A 95 -8.57 -0.17 -2.00
C LEU A 95 -9.00 1.22 -1.49
N PHE A 96 -10.23 1.66 -1.78
CA PHE A 96 -10.67 3.02 -1.47
C PHE A 96 -10.70 3.31 0.02
N ALA A 97 -11.10 2.36 0.85
CA ALA A 97 -11.11 2.54 2.31
C ALA A 97 -9.70 2.85 2.85
N THR A 98 -8.69 2.08 2.46
CA THR A 98 -7.30 2.30 2.85
C THR A 98 -6.72 3.59 2.28
N LYS A 99 -7.01 3.90 1.00
CA LYS A 99 -6.58 5.15 0.37
C LYS A 99 -7.16 6.37 1.09
N ASN A 100 -8.45 6.34 1.43
CA ASN A 100 -9.12 7.43 2.13
C ASN A 100 -8.57 7.60 3.56
N ALA A 101 -8.32 6.50 4.27
CA ALA A 101 -7.71 6.55 5.61
C ALA A 101 -6.32 7.20 5.59
N LEU A 102 -5.46 6.80 4.65
CA LEU A 102 -4.12 7.40 4.50
C LEU A 102 -4.18 8.84 3.99
N ASN A 103 -5.09 9.16 3.09
CA ASN A 103 -5.31 10.53 2.63
C ASN A 103 -5.71 11.45 3.80
N LYS A 104 -6.67 11.02 4.62
CA LYS A 104 -7.06 11.73 5.85
C LYS A 104 -5.88 11.88 6.81
N SER A 105 -5.11 10.83 7.04
CA SER A 105 -3.92 10.91 7.91
C SER A 105 -2.88 11.90 7.38
N LYS A 106 -2.67 11.95 6.06
CA LYS A 106 -1.63 12.77 5.43
C LYS A 106 -2.00 14.25 5.29
N PHE A 107 -3.26 14.54 5.00
CA PHE A 107 -3.73 15.88 4.60
C PHE A 107 -4.87 16.44 5.45
N GLY A 108 -5.50 15.62 6.32
CA GLY A 108 -6.71 15.99 7.05
C GLY A 108 -6.53 17.00 8.19
N ASN A 109 -5.33 17.53 8.40
CA ASN A 109 -5.04 18.52 9.45
C ASN A 109 -5.00 19.97 8.94
N ASP A 110 -5.24 20.22 7.64
CA ASP A 110 -5.08 21.55 7.04
C ASP A 110 -6.33 22.46 7.10
N GLU A 111 -7.44 22.03 7.71
CA GLU A 111 -8.66 22.86 7.84
C GLU A 111 -8.75 23.71 9.13
N ASN A 112 -7.64 23.91 9.87
CA ASN A 112 -7.67 24.73 11.09
C ASN A 112 -6.44 25.63 11.30
N THR A 113 -5.86 26.17 10.22
CA THR A 113 -4.82 27.21 10.32
C THR A 113 -5.30 28.50 9.67
N ASN A 114 -5.75 29.44 10.51
CA ASN A 114 -5.93 30.88 10.26
C ASN A 114 -7.03 31.31 9.27
N VAL A 115 -8.27 31.38 9.76
CA VAL A 115 -9.14 32.52 9.43
C VAL A 115 -8.97 33.54 10.55
N ILE A 116 -8.02 34.46 10.36
CA ILE A 116 -7.95 35.77 11.02
C ILE A 116 -8.46 36.82 10.03
#